data_AF-A0A1Z4RAW5-F1
#
_entry.id   AF-A0A1Z4RAW5-F1
#
_cell.length_a   1.000
_cell.length_b   1.000
_cell.length_c   1.000
_cell.angle_alpha   90.00
_cell.angle_beta   90.00
_cell.angle_gamma   90.00
#
_symmetry.space_group_name_H-M   'P 1'
#
loop_
_entity.id
_entity.type
_entity.pdbx_description
1 polymer ?
#
loop_
_entity_poly.entity_id
_entity_poly.type
_entity_poly.pdbx_seq_one_letter_code
_entity_poly.pdbx_strand_id
1 'polypeptide(L)'
;MKDVKIPTGRSYREHLIESLKDSEHAAAYIAVILELDEEGYNPDILRSALAEVVEARKQLGNFSEVGQLCFQKLDNMLAETGGKEILALIEKMSCLCKQ
;
A
#
# COMPACT_ATOMS: atom_id res chain seq x y z
N MET A 1 -28.87 21.63 27.20
CA MET A 1 -27.48 21.52 26.69
C MET A 1 -27.54 21.84 25.21
N LYS A 2 -26.67 22.71 24.70
CA LYS A 2 -26.62 23.04 23.27
C LYS A 2 -26.18 21.80 22.50
N ASP A 3 -26.90 21.43 21.45
CA ASP A 3 -26.50 20.43 20.47
C ASP A 3 -25.16 20.82 19.84
N VAL A 4 -24.07 20.28 20.41
CA VAL A 4 -22.76 20.29 19.77
C VAL A 4 -22.81 19.19 18.73
N LYS A 5 -23.00 19.56 17.46
CA LYS A 5 -22.69 18.66 16.32
C LYS A 5 -21.18 18.44 16.32
N ILE A 6 -20.74 17.40 16.99
CA ILE A 6 -19.37 16.89 16.87
C ILE A 6 -19.26 16.39 15.42
N PRO A 7 -18.32 16.90 14.61
CA PRO A 7 -18.04 16.28 13.32
C PRO A 7 -17.61 14.85 13.63
N THR A 8 -18.43 13.87 13.24
CA THR A 8 -18.03 12.46 13.29
C THR A 8 -16.73 12.37 12.51
N GLY A 9 -15.62 12.16 13.22
CA GLY A 9 -14.29 12.15 12.64
C GLY A 9 -14.30 11.26 11.40
N ARG A 10 -13.70 11.76 10.32
CA ARG A 10 -13.52 11.01 9.07
C ARG A 10 -13.05 9.60 9.43
N SER A 11 -13.67 8.56 8.87
CA SER A 11 -13.28 7.19 9.23
C SER A 11 -11.79 7.01 8.97
N TYR A 12 -11.08 6.22 9.78
CA TYR A 12 -9.63 6.05 9.62
C TYR A 12 -9.25 5.66 8.18
N ARG A 13 -10.06 4.80 7.54
CA ARG A 13 -9.91 4.42 6.14
C ARG A 13 -10.06 5.60 5.18
N GLU A 14 -11.07 6.44 5.35
CA GLU A 14 -11.23 7.65 4.53
C GLU A 14 -10.07 8.63 4.71
N HIS A 15 -9.54 8.76 5.92
CA HIS A 15 -8.35 9.58 6.17
C HIS A 15 -7.11 8.99 5.51
N LEU A 16 -6.91 7.67 5.62
CA LEU A 16 -5.83 6.94 4.97
C LEU A 16 -5.91 7.13 3.45
N ILE A 17 -7.04 6.82 2.82
CA ILE A 17 -7.21 6.95 1.37
C ILE A 17 -6.98 8.39 0.90
N GLU A 18 -7.41 9.39 1.67
CA GLU A 18 -7.10 10.79 1.33
C GLU A 18 -5.59 11.07 1.37
N SER A 19 -4.90 10.59 2.41
CA SER A 19 -3.45 10.79 2.55
C SER A 19 -2.65 10.13 1.42
N LEU A 20 -3.10 8.97 0.95
CA LEU A 20 -2.45 8.20 -0.12
C LEU A 20 -2.62 8.83 -1.51
N LYS A 21 -3.40 9.90 -1.64
CA LYS A 21 -3.43 10.70 -2.87
C LYS A 21 -2.10 11.41 -3.12
N ASP A 22 -1.40 11.78 -2.04
CA ASP A 22 -0.04 12.29 -2.13
C ASP A 22 0.94 11.15 -2.47
N SER A 23 1.82 11.39 -3.44
CA SER A 23 2.74 10.36 -3.93
C SER A 23 3.84 9.99 -2.96
N GLU A 24 4.32 10.94 -2.17
CA GLU A 24 5.35 10.67 -1.17
C GLU A 24 4.76 9.84 -0.02
N HIS A 25 3.55 10.19 0.44
CA HIS A 25 2.82 9.40 1.44
C HIS A 25 2.50 7.99 0.95
N ALA A 26 2.06 7.82 -0.29
CA ALA A 26 1.80 6.49 -0.85
C ALA A 26 3.08 5.63 -0.92
N ALA A 27 4.21 6.22 -1.32
CA ALA A 27 5.49 5.52 -1.37
C ALA A 27 5.98 5.15 0.04
N ALA A 28 5.91 6.08 0.99
CA ALA A 28 6.27 5.84 2.39
C ALA A 28 5.39 4.76 3.03
N TYR A 29 4.09 4.76 2.75
CA TYR A 29 3.16 3.75 3.23
C TYR A 29 3.55 2.35 2.74
N ILE A 30 3.81 2.18 1.44
CA ILE A 30 4.27 0.89 0.89
C ILE A 30 5.63 0.51 1.47
N ALA A 31 6.56 1.46 1.62
CA ALA A 31 7.89 1.19 2.17
C ALA A 31 7.80 0.59 3.59
N VAL A 32 6.97 1.15 4.46
CA VAL A 32 6.74 0.61 5.81
C VAL A 32 6.23 -0.83 5.77
N ILE A 33 5.36 -1.17 4.81
CA ILE A 33 4.86 -2.55 4.64
C ILE A 33 5.96 -3.50 4.16
N LEU A 34 6.90 -3.02 3.34
CA LEU A 34 8.04 -3.80 2.83
C LEU A 34 9.21 -3.88 3.82
N GLU A 35 9.29 -2.98 4.78
CA GLU A 35 10.31 -3.01 5.86
C GLU A 35 10.00 -4.02 6.96
N LEU A 36 8.82 -4.63 6.93
CA LEU A 36 8.51 -5.77 7.79
C LEU A 36 9.46 -6.93 7.43
N ASP A 37 10.15 -7.46 8.44
CA ASP A 37 11.06 -8.60 8.28
C ASP A 37 10.31 -9.88 7.85
N GLU A 38 11.04 -10.98 7.65
CA GLU A 38 10.42 -12.25 7.23
C GLU A 38 9.31 -12.75 8.17
N GLU A 39 9.34 -12.38 9.46
CA GLU A 39 8.30 -12.74 10.43
C GLU A 39 7.08 -11.81 10.34
N GLY A 40 7.28 -10.55 9.94
CA GLY A 40 6.22 -9.55 9.78
C GLY A 40 5.64 -9.42 8.37
N TYR A 41 6.36 -9.87 7.34
CA TYR A 41 5.91 -9.75 5.97
C TYR A 41 4.73 -10.67 5.69
N ASN A 42 3.63 -10.07 5.25
CA ASN A 42 2.46 -10.78 4.81
C ASN A 42 2.05 -10.30 3.41
N PRO A 43 2.03 -11.18 2.39
CA PRO A 43 1.65 -10.80 1.04
C PRO A 43 0.23 -10.23 0.95
N ASP A 44 -0.71 -10.67 1.79
CA ASP A 44 -2.07 -10.14 1.81
C ASP A 44 -2.13 -8.71 2.35
N ILE A 45 -1.22 -8.35 3.27
CA ILE A 45 -1.08 -6.97 3.76
C ILE A 45 -0.52 -6.09 2.64
N LEU A 46 0.51 -6.54 1.93
CA LEU A 46 1.07 -5.80 0.79
C LEU A 46 0.04 -5.61 -0.32
N ARG A 47 -0.71 -6.65 -0.69
CA ARG A 47 -1.78 -6.56 -1.68
C ARG A 47 -2.86 -5.58 -1.27
N SER A 48 -3.26 -5.59 0.00
CA SER A 48 -4.23 -4.64 0.55
C SER A 48 -3.71 -3.19 0.48
N ALA A 49 -2.47 -2.94 0.89
CA ALA A 49 -1.85 -1.62 0.83
C ALA A 49 -1.75 -1.09 -0.61
N LEU A 50 -1.37 -1.95 -1.55
CA LEU A 50 -1.34 -1.59 -2.97
C LEU A 50 -2.75 -1.26 -3.51
N ALA A 51 -3.77 -2.00 -3.10
CA ALA A 51 -5.15 -1.74 -3.48
C ALA A 51 -5.67 -0.39 -2.94
N GLU A 52 -5.31 -0.02 -1.71
CA GLU A 52 -5.63 1.28 -1.12
C GLU A 52 -4.98 2.45 -1.87
N VAL A 53 -3.71 2.29 -2.29
CA VAL A 53 -3.04 3.27 -3.14
C VAL A 53 -3.74 3.39 -4.49
N VAL A 54 -4.12 2.27 -5.11
CA VAL A 54 -4.88 2.28 -6.37
C VAL A 54 -6.24 2.98 -6.20
N GLU A 55 -6.95 2.73 -5.11
CA GLU A 55 -8.20 3.43 -4.79
C GLU A 55 -7.97 4.95 -4.68
N ALA A 56 -6.94 5.38 -3.95
CA ALA A 56 -6.59 6.79 -3.82
C ALA A 56 -6.28 7.43 -5.19
N ARG A 57 -5.54 6.74 -6.06
CA ARG A 57 -5.27 7.21 -7.43
C ARG A 57 -6.52 7.29 -8.30
N LYS A 58 -7.43 6.32 -8.20
CA LYS A 58 -8.71 6.36 -8.91
C LYS A 58 -9.55 7.56 -8.47
N GLN A 59 -9.56 7.89 -7.18
CA GLN A 59 -10.28 9.06 -6.67
C GLN A 59 -9.71 10.40 -7.14
N LEU A 60 -8.42 10.46 -7.52
CA LEU A 60 -7.82 11.63 -8.16
C LEU A 60 -8.24 11.80 -9.63
N GLY A 61 -8.86 10.79 -10.23
CA GLY A 61 -9.29 10.81 -11.64
C GLY A 61 -8.14 10.71 -12.66
N ASN A 62 -6.91 10.49 -12.21
CA ASN A 62 -5.72 10.41 -13.06
C ASN A 62 -5.14 8.99 -13.18
N PHE A 63 -5.89 7.97 -12.73
CA PHE A 63 -5.44 6.59 -12.81
C PHE A 63 -5.61 6.03 -14.22
N SER A 64 -4.48 5.78 -14.89
CA SER A 64 -4.46 5.30 -16.27
C SER A 64 -4.81 3.81 -16.38
N GLU A 65 -5.31 3.39 -17.55
CA GLU A 65 -5.52 1.98 -17.87
C GLU A 65 -4.22 1.16 -17.77
N VAL A 66 -3.10 1.75 -18.14
CA VAL A 66 -1.77 1.15 -17.98
C VAL A 66 -1.45 0.92 -16.51
N GLY A 67 -1.76 1.90 -15.63
CA GLY A 67 -1.61 1.77 -14.18
C GLY A 67 -2.46 0.62 -13.62
N GLN A 68 -3.72 0.50 -14.06
CA GLN A 68 -4.61 -0.59 -13.68
C GLN A 68 -4.06 -1.96 -14.11
N LEU A 69 -3.57 -2.08 -15.33
CA LEU A 69 -3.01 -3.33 -15.84
C LEU A 69 -1.72 -3.73 -15.11
N CYS A 70 -0.85 -2.75 -14.83
CA CYS A 70 0.37 -2.99 -14.06
C CYS A 70 0.05 -3.49 -12.64
N PHE A 71 -0.91 -2.85 -11.96
CA PHE A 71 -1.36 -3.31 -10.64
C PHE A 71 -1.90 -4.74 -10.70
N GLN A 72 -2.78 -5.03 -11.67
CA GLN A 72 -3.41 -6.36 -11.75
C GLN A 72 -2.41 -7.47 -12.07
N LYS A 73 -1.38 -7.20 -12.89
CA LYS A 73 -0.28 -8.14 -13.11
C LYS A 73 0.46 -8.45 -11.81
N LEU A 74 0.82 -7.42 -11.05
CA LEU A 74 1.51 -7.60 -9.77
C LEU A 74 0.63 -8.33 -8.75
N ASP A 75 -0.65 -7.97 -8.65
CA ASP A 75 -1.60 -8.62 -7.72
C ASP A 75 -1.76 -10.11 -8.00
N ASN A 76 -1.86 -10.48 -9.29
CA ASN A 76 -1.91 -11.90 -9.69
C ASN A 76 -0.62 -12.64 -9.32
N MET A 77 0.55 -12.05 -9.57
CA MET A 77 1.83 -12.66 -9.17
C MET A 77 1.92 -12.85 -7.66
N LEU A 78 1.53 -11.84 -6.87
CA LEU A 78 1.52 -11.92 -5.41
C LEU A 78 0.56 -13.00 -4.91
N ALA A 79 -0.59 -13.16 -5.54
CA ALA A 79 -1.55 -14.21 -5.22
C ALA A 79 -1.03 -15.62 -5.55
N GLU A 80 -0.33 -15.77 -6.68
CA GLU A 80 0.20 -17.06 -7.14
C GLU A 80 1.43 -17.51 -6.34
N THR A 81 2.37 -16.59 -6.08
CA THR A 81 3.66 -16.94 -5.49
C THR A 81 3.70 -16.71 -3.97
N GLY A 82 2.73 -15.97 -3.43
CA GLY A 82 2.78 -15.46 -2.06
C GLY A 82 3.80 -14.35 -1.87
N GLY A 83 4.26 -13.71 -2.96
CA GLY A 83 5.24 -12.63 -2.92
C GLY A 83 6.66 -13.07 -2.53
N LYS A 84 7.00 -14.34 -2.75
CA LYS A 84 8.33 -14.90 -2.45
C LYS A 84 9.46 -14.15 -3.14
N GLU A 85 9.23 -13.66 -4.35
CA GLU A 85 10.22 -12.89 -5.10
C GLU A 85 10.50 -11.54 -4.44
N ILE A 86 9.49 -10.90 -3.83
CA ILE A 86 9.66 -9.65 -3.10
C ILE A 86 10.43 -9.89 -1.80
N LEU A 87 10.08 -10.94 -1.06
CA LEU A 87 10.84 -11.37 0.13
C LEU A 87 12.30 -11.62 -0.19
N ALA A 88 12.57 -12.42 -1.22
CA ALA A 88 13.95 -12.71 -1.65
C ALA A 88 14.70 -11.43 -2.05
N LEU A 89 14.03 -10.45 -2.66
CA LEU A 89 14.62 -9.15 -2.97
C LEU A 89 14.94 -8.35 -1.70
N ILE A 90 14.02 -8.28 -0.73
CA ILE A 90 14.20 -7.59 0.56
C ILE A 90 15.37 -8.22 1.34
N GLU A 91 15.39 -9.55 1.44
CA GLU A 91 16.46 -10.31 2.08
C GLU A 91 17.80 -10.02 1.41
N LYS A 92 17.83 -10.05 0.07
CA LYS A 92 19.04 -9.75 -0.71
C LYS A 92 19.53 -8.32 -0.47
N MET A 93 18.64 -7.33 -0.48
CA MET A 93 18.98 -5.93 -0.20
C MET A 93 19.53 -5.77 1.22
N SER A 94 18.92 -6.42 2.21
CA SER A 94 19.37 -6.43 3.59
C SER A 94 20.79 -7.00 3.73
N CYS A 95 21.11 -8.06 2.98
CA CYS A 95 22.45 -8.65 2.95
C CYS A 95 23.49 -7.75 2.27
N LEU A 96 23.08 -6.95 1.27
CA LEU A 96 23.99 -6.05 0.54
C LEU A 96 24.25 -4.72 1.27
N CYS A 97 23.29 -4.25 2.06
CA CYS A 97 23.36 -2.95 2.75
C CYS A 97 23.84 -3.03 4.20
N LYS A 98 23.88 -4.23 4.81
CA LYS A 98 24.57 -4.45 6.10
C LYS A 98 26.09 -4.51 5.85
N GLN A 99 26.74 -3.35 5.79
CA GLN A 99 28.19 -3.18 6.02
C GLN A 99 28.40 -2.43 7.33
#